data_AF-A0A327NS57-F1
#
_entry.id   AF-A0A327NS57-F1
#
_cell.length_a   1.000
_cell.length_b   1.000
_cell.length_c   1.000
_cell.angle_alpha   90.00
_cell.angle_beta   90.00
_cell.angle_gamma   90.00
#
_symmetry.space_group_name_H-M   'P 1'
#
loop_
_entity.id
_entity.type
_entity.pdbx_description
1 polymer ?
#
loop_
_entity_poly.entity_id
_entity_poly.type
_entity_poly.pdbx_seq_one_letter_code
_entity_poly.pdbx_strand_id
1 'polypeptide(L)'
;MLYGQFFSKLFDRFFIKRMIWLSTGLGVCITLLLVSTIKSWNQFNSYGSILFDMLISFWSGYYLWRIFIDAKVVALEREALFWVSTGLFFTCLGNFFVQGFMDYLLTNSAPYALTVYWIQELMGFVLFGTFLLALYVYLRYSPISSRR
;
A
#
# COMPACT_ATOMS: atom_id res chain seq x y z
N MET A 1 -8.09 -3.99 5.95
CA MET A 1 -7.92 -5.07 6.96
C MET A 1 -6.76 -6.02 6.64
N LEU A 2 -6.66 -6.58 5.42
CA LEU A 2 -5.57 -7.52 5.06
C LEU A 2 -4.17 -6.92 5.25
N TYR A 3 -3.93 -5.70 4.78
CA TYR A 3 -2.65 -5.02 4.99
C TYR A 3 -2.33 -4.72 6.47
N GLY A 4 -3.34 -4.40 7.27
CA GLY A 4 -3.15 -4.22 8.72
C GLY A 4 -2.71 -5.52 9.39
N GLN A 5 -3.28 -6.67 9.00
CA GLN A 5 -2.83 -7.98 9.46
C GLN A 5 -1.39 -8.27 9.02
N PHE A 6 -1.06 -7.99 7.75
CA PHE A 6 0.29 -8.15 7.20
C PHE A 6 1.33 -7.38 8.01
N PHE A 7 1.15 -6.06 8.19
CA PHE A 7 2.07 -5.25 8.98
C PHE A 7 2.08 -5.62 10.47
N SER A 8 0.94 -6.03 11.05
CA SER A 8 0.93 -6.48 12.45
C SER A 8 1.77 -7.75 12.68
N LYS A 9 1.93 -8.61 11.66
CA LYS A 9 2.80 -9.79 11.71
C LYS A 9 4.27 -9.45 11.52
N LEU A 10 4.58 -8.34 10.84
CA LEU A 10 5.96 -7.84 10.66
C LEU A 10 6.59 -7.27 11.93
N PHE A 11 5.80 -6.98 12.96
CA PHE A 11 6.28 -6.29 14.15
C PHE A 11 5.94 -7.05 15.42
N ASP A 12 6.93 -7.48 16.20
CA ASP A 12 6.65 -8.25 17.44
C ASP A 12 6.15 -7.41 18.62
N ARG A 13 6.47 -6.11 18.67
CA ARG A 13 6.13 -5.26 19.82
C ARG A 13 4.62 -5.04 19.92
N PHE A 14 4.04 -5.37 21.07
CA PHE A 14 2.61 -5.24 21.36
C PHE A 14 2.08 -3.82 21.11
N PHE A 15 2.84 -2.79 21.50
CA PHE A 15 2.45 -1.39 21.30
C PHE A 15 2.25 -1.03 19.82
N ILE A 16 3.17 -1.47 18.95
CA ILE A 16 3.11 -1.21 17.50
C ILE A 16 1.92 -1.94 16.87
N LYS A 17 1.69 -3.21 17.26
CA LYS A 17 0.50 -3.96 16.81
C LYS A 17 -0.79 -3.22 17.18
N ARG A 18 -0.88 -2.70 18.41
CA ARG A 18 -2.05 -1.93 18.87
C ARG A 18 -2.23 -0.65 18.06
N MET A 19 -1.15 0.07 17.76
CA MET A 19 -1.22 1.27 16.91
C MET A 19 -1.68 0.94 15.48
N ILE A 20 -1.23 -0.17 14.89
CA ILE A 20 -1.67 -0.61 13.56
C ILE A 20 -3.15 -0.92 13.55
N TRP A 21 -3.65 -1.69 14.52
CA TRP A 21 -5.08 -1.99 14.60
C TRP A 21 -5.94 -0.75 14.84
N LEU A 22 -5.49 0.13 15.73
CA LEU A 22 -6.20 1.37 16.03
C LEU A 22 -6.22 2.32 14.84
N SER A 23 -5.10 2.50 14.13
CA SER A 23 -5.04 3.31 12.91
C SER A 23 -5.79 2.69 11.74
N THR A 24 -5.82 1.36 11.61
CA THR A 24 -6.68 0.66 10.63
C THR A 24 -8.15 0.94 10.91
N GLY A 25 -8.59 0.76 12.16
CA GLY A 25 -9.97 0.98 12.56
C GLY A 25 -10.41 2.43 12.38
N LEU A 26 -9.59 3.37 12.86
CA LEU A 26 -9.82 4.80 12.65
C LEU A 26 -9.85 5.16 11.17
N GLY A 27 -8.93 4.65 10.35
CA GLY A 27 -8.90 4.90 8.92
C GLY A 27 -10.19 4.48 8.23
N VAL A 28 -10.75 3.31 8.58
CA VAL A 28 -12.04 2.85 8.07
C VAL A 28 -13.18 3.78 8.51
N CYS A 29 -13.25 4.10 9.80
CA CYS A 29 -14.29 4.98 10.33
C CYS A 29 -14.27 6.37 9.68
N ILE A 30 -13.08 6.98 9.57
CA ILE A 30 -12.89 8.29 8.94
C ILE A 30 -13.30 8.20 7.46
N THR A 31 -12.87 7.16 6.74
CA THR A 31 -13.22 7.00 5.32
C THR A 31 -14.74 6.92 5.13
N LEU A 32 -15.44 6.14 5.95
CA LEU A 32 -16.90 6.04 5.90
C LEU A 32 -17.59 7.38 6.20
N LEU A 33 -17.05 8.15 7.15
CA LEU A 33 -17.56 9.50 7.46
C LEU A 33 -17.33 10.49 6.30
N LEU A 34 -16.15 10.48 5.68
CA LEU A 34 -15.85 11.39 4.56
C LEU A 34 -16.69 11.05 3.33
N VAL A 35 -16.90 9.76 3.07
CA VAL A 35 -17.80 9.29 1.99
C VAL A 35 -19.24 9.74 2.23
N SER A 36 -19.72 9.78 3.47
CA SER A 36 -21.10 10.18 3.77
C SER A 36 -21.32 11.70 3.85
N THR A 37 -20.27 12.51 4.04
CA THR A 37 -20.42 13.94 4.37
C THR A 37 -19.90 14.93 3.31
N ILE A 38 -18.90 14.58 2.49
CA ILE A 38 -18.14 15.60 1.73
C ILE A 38 -18.50 15.73 0.25
N LYS A 39 -18.73 14.62 -0.49
CA LYS A 39 -19.00 14.68 -1.94
C LYS A 39 -20.26 13.88 -2.30
N SER A 40 -21.02 14.39 -3.27
CA SER A 40 -22.14 13.66 -3.87
C SER A 40 -21.63 12.41 -4.59
N TRP A 41 -22.44 11.35 -4.64
CA TRP A 41 -22.11 10.04 -5.20
C TRP A 41 -21.66 10.10 -6.67
N ASN A 42 -21.95 11.20 -7.38
CA ASN A 42 -21.57 11.42 -8.78
C ASN A 42 -20.22 12.15 -8.97
N GLN A 43 -19.47 12.46 -7.90
CA GLN A 43 -18.17 13.11 -7.98
C GLN A 43 -17.04 12.16 -7.57
N PHE A 44 -15.87 12.34 -8.17
CA PHE A 44 -14.67 11.58 -7.83
C PHE A 44 -14.33 11.78 -6.34
N ASN A 45 -14.45 10.72 -5.55
CA ASN A 45 -14.17 10.71 -4.12
C ASN A 45 -12.86 9.95 -3.86
N SER A 46 -11.75 10.67 -3.89
CA SER A 46 -10.42 10.12 -3.63
C SER A 46 -10.05 10.05 -2.15
N TYR A 47 -10.81 10.66 -1.25
CA TYR A 47 -10.39 10.80 0.16
C TYR A 47 -10.12 9.47 0.85
N GLY A 48 -10.95 8.45 0.58
CA GLY A 48 -10.76 7.12 1.15
C GLY A 48 -9.48 6.44 0.65
N SER A 49 -9.22 6.55 -0.65
CA SER A 49 -8.03 5.96 -1.25
C SER A 49 -6.76 6.73 -0.85
N ILE A 50 -6.80 8.07 -0.75
CA ILE A 50 -5.73 8.91 -0.22
C ILE A 50 -5.36 8.50 1.21
N LEU A 51 -6.36 8.34 2.10
CA LEU A 51 -6.13 7.92 3.48
C LEU A 51 -5.55 6.51 3.56
N PHE A 52 -6.03 5.60 2.74
CA PHE A 52 -5.49 4.24 2.64
C PHE A 52 -4.03 4.26 2.20
N ASP A 53 -3.72 4.95 1.10
CA ASP A 53 -2.37 5.06 0.55
C ASP A 53 -1.40 5.73 1.53
N MET A 54 -1.86 6.76 2.25
CA MET A 54 -1.08 7.41 3.31
C MET A 54 -0.76 6.44 4.45
N LEU A 55 -1.75 5.66 4.91
CA LEU A 55 -1.59 4.71 6.00
C LEU A 55 -0.61 3.58 5.64
N ILE A 56 -0.74 3.01 4.44
CA ILE A 56 0.17 1.97 3.95
C ILE A 56 1.58 2.52 3.77
N SER A 57 1.72 3.73 3.23
CA SER A 57 3.02 4.39 3.09
C SER A 57 3.66 4.61 4.46
N PHE A 58 2.89 5.01 5.48
CA PHE A 58 3.41 5.21 6.83
C PHE A 58 3.90 3.90 7.47
N TRP A 59 3.12 2.81 7.38
CA TRP A 59 3.54 1.52 7.94
C TRP A 59 4.74 0.93 7.19
N SER A 60 4.74 1.02 5.86
CA SER A 60 5.84 0.55 5.02
C SER A 60 7.12 1.35 5.31
N GLY A 61 7.02 2.68 5.38
CA GLY A 61 8.13 3.56 5.72
C GLY A 61 8.65 3.32 7.13
N TYR A 62 7.77 3.10 8.11
CA TYR A 62 8.17 2.77 9.48
C TYR A 62 8.90 1.42 9.57
N TYR A 63 8.46 0.41 8.80
CA TYR A 63 9.17 -0.86 8.68
C TYR A 63 10.58 -0.68 8.11
N LEU A 64 10.70 0.04 6.98
CA LEU A 64 11.99 0.33 6.34
C LEU A 64 12.92 1.13 7.26
N TRP A 65 12.40 2.14 7.93
CA TRP A 65 13.14 2.94 8.92
C TRP A 65 13.68 2.07 10.07
N ARG A 66 12.86 1.15 10.57
CA ARG A 66 13.29 0.27 11.66
C ARG A 66 14.40 -0.68 11.21
N ILE A 67 14.29 -1.28 10.02
CA ILE A 67 15.37 -2.12 9.47
C ILE A 67 16.66 -1.30 9.34
N PHE A 68 16.56 -0.06 8.88
CA PHE A 68 17.70 0.83 8.71
C PHE A 68 18.42 1.15 10.04
N ILE A 69 17.66 1.37 11.12
CA ILE A 69 18.22 1.67 12.45
C ILE A 69 18.75 0.42 13.16
N ASP A 70 18.04 -0.70 13.08
CA ASP A 70 18.39 -1.95 13.75
C ASP A 70 19.49 -2.73 13.00
N ALA A 71 20.13 -2.12 11.99
CA ALA A 71 21.02 -2.75 11.02
C ALA A 71 22.28 -3.40 11.62
N LYS A 72 22.12 -4.64 12.08
CA LYS A 72 23.11 -5.72 12.04
C LYS A 72 22.76 -6.78 10.97
N VAL A 73 21.87 -6.46 10.04
CA VAL A 73 21.39 -7.40 9.02
C VAL A 73 22.35 -7.36 7.82
N VAL A 74 23.12 -8.43 7.64
CA VAL A 74 24.25 -8.52 6.70
C VAL A 74 23.81 -8.56 5.21
N ALA A 75 22.52 -8.72 4.91
CA ALA A 75 22.00 -8.74 3.53
C ALA A 75 20.49 -8.43 3.46
N LEU A 76 20.11 -7.15 3.57
CA LEU A 76 18.71 -6.69 3.47
C LEU A 76 18.06 -7.10 2.14
N GLU A 77 18.82 -7.06 1.05
CA GLU A 77 18.35 -7.36 -0.30
C GLU A 77 17.89 -8.81 -0.46
N ARG A 78 18.23 -9.70 0.48
CA ARG A 78 17.76 -11.09 0.49
C ARG A 78 16.42 -11.26 1.21
N GLU A 79 15.96 -10.26 1.96
CA GLU A 79 14.69 -10.35 2.68
C GLU A 79 13.53 -9.98 1.75
N ALA A 80 12.67 -10.97 1.44
CA ALA A 80 11.50 -10.74 0.59
C ALA A 80 10.57 -9.64 1.12
N LEU A 81 10.48 -9.50 2.44
CA LEU A 81 9.62 -8.51 3.10
C LEU A 81 10.13 -7.07 2.93
N PHE A 82 11.44 -6.89 2.77
CA PHE A 82 12.03 -5.61 2.39
C PHE A 82 11.47 -5.17 1.03
N TRP A 83 11.59 -6.02 0.00
CA TRP A 83 11.10 -5.69 -1.35
C TRP A 83 9.59 -5.47 -1.41
N VAL A 84 8.80 -6.29 -0.71
CA VAL A 84 7.34 -6.10 -0.64
C VAL A 84 7.00 -4.75 -0.01
N SER A 85 7.65 -4.40 1.10
CA SER A 85 7.40 -3.12 1.79
C SER A 85 7.87 -1.92 0.97
N THR A 86 9.00 -2.03 0.27
CA THR A 86 9.49 -1.00 -0.66
C THR A 86 8.53 -0.80 -1.83
N GLY A 87 8.05 -1.87 -2.46
CA GLY A 87 7.07 -1.81 -3.54
C GLY A 87 5.76 -1.17 -3.09
N LEU A 88 5.24 -1.57 -1.92
CA LEU A 88 4.05 -0.97 -1.32
C LEU A 88 4.26 0.51 -0.99
N PHE A 89 5.41 0.87 -0.42
CA PHE A 89 5.73 2.26 -0.08
C PHE A 89 5.69 3.15 -1.32
N PHE A 90 6.44 2.82 -2.38
CA PHE A 90 6.49 3.66 -3.58
C PHE A 90 5.16 3.67 -4.35
N THR A 91 4.46 2.54 -4.41
CA THR A 91 3.16 2.50 -5.10
C THR A 91 2.12 3.36 -4.38
N CYS A 92 1.97 3.18 -3.07
CA CYS A 92 0.99 3.96 -2.31
C CYS A 92 1.36 5.45 -2.27
N LEU A 93 2.64 5.79 -2.17
CA LEU A 93 3.09 7.18 -2.22
C LEU A 93 2.85 7.81 -3.60
N GLY A 94 3.06 7.05 -4.69
CA GLY A 94 2.68 7.46 -6.04
C GLY A 94 1.17 7.67 -6.19
N ASN A 95 0.36 6.72 -5.72
CA ASN A 95 -1.10 6.82 -5.75
C ASN A 95 -1.63 8.02 -4.95
N PHE A 96 -1.02 8.32 -3.80
CA PHE A 96 -1.34 9.49 -3.01
C PHE A 96 -1.19 10.78 -3.82
N PHE A 97 -0.07 10.94 -4.52
CA PHE A 97 0.16 12.10 -5.38
C PHE A 97 -0.79 12.13 -6.59
N VAL A 98 -1.01 10.99 -7.24
CA VAL A 98 -1.94 10.89 -8.37
C VAL A 98 -3.34 11.30 -7.95
N GLN A 99 -3.85 10.77 -6.84
CA GLN A 99 -5.18 11.08 -6.36
C GLN A 99 -5.33 12.53 -5.87
N GLY A 100 -4.29 13.08 -5.24
CA GLY A 100 -4.26 14.50 -4.87
C GLY A 100 -4.27 15.42 -6.09
N PHE A 101 -3.63 15.00 -7.19
CA PHE A 101 -3.57 15.79 -8.43
C PHE A 101 -4.77 15.56 -9.36
N MET A 102 -5.46 14.42 -9.25
CA MET A 102 -6.57 14.04 -10.12
C MET A 102 -7.74 15.03 -10.05
N ASP A 103 -8.08 15.54 -8.87
CA ASP A 103 -9.16 16.53 -8.71
C ASP A 103 -8.84 17.84 -9.48
N TYR A 104 -7.57 18.25 -9.48
CA TYR A 104 -7.11 19.40 -10.27
C TYR A 104 -7.19 19.12 -11.77
N LEU A 105 -6.73 17.95 -12.21
CA LEU A 105 -6.73 17.58 -13.63
C LEU A 105 -8.14 17.41 -14.19
N LEU A 106 -9.08 16.84 -13.42
CA LEU A 106 -10.47 16.71 -13.84
C LEU A 106 -11.12 18.06 -14.09
N THR A 107 -10.71 19.09 -13.34
CA THR A 107 -11.25 20.46 -13.47
C THR A 107 -10.60 21.23 -14.63
N ASN A 108 -9.29 21.05 -14.85
CA ASN A 108 -8.53 21.89 -15.78
C ASN A 108 -8.21 21.21 -17.12
N SER A 109 -8.15 19.87 -17.16
CA SER A 109 -7.77 19.14 -18.37
C SER A 109 -8.13 17.64 -18.32
N ALA A 110 -9.35 17.32 -18.77
CA ALA A 110 -9.84 15.94 -18.89
C ALA A 110 -8.91 14.94 -19.61
N PRO A 111 -8.23 15.27 -20.73
CA PRO A 111 -7.36 14.28 -21.41
C PRO A 111 -6.12 13.91 -20.59
N TYR A 112 -5.55 14.85 -19.83
CA TYR A 112 -4.44 14.55 -18.93
C TYR A 112 -4.90 13.74 -17.72
N ALA A 113 -6.09 14.04 -17.18
CA ALA A 113 -6.70 13.22 -16.11
C ALA A 113 -6.84 11.75 -16.55
N LEU A 114 -7.36 11.52 -17.76
CA LEU A 114 -7.51 10.18 -18.32
C LEU A 114 -6.16 9.46 -18.50
N THR A 115 -5.15 10.17 -18.98
CA THR A 115 -3.79 9.62 -19.17
C THR A 115 -3.18 9.19 -17.84
N VAL A 116 -3.27 10.05 -16.83
CA VAL A 116 -2.77 9.77 -15.48
C VAL A 116 -3.51 8.59 -14.85
N TYR A 117 -4.83 8.50 -15.05
CA TYR A 117 -5.64 7.36 -14.60
C TYR A 117 -5.13 6.03 -15.19
N TRP A 118 -4.91 5.97 -16.51
CA TRP A 118 -4.41 4.76 -17.16
C TRP A 118 -3.00 4.37 -16.72
N ILE A 119 -2.11 5.35 -16.51
CA ILE A 119 -0.77 5.08 -15.97
C ILE A 119 -0.87 4.47 -14.57
N GLN A 120 -1.73 5.02 -13.71
CA GLN A 120 -1.95 4.52 -12.37
C GLN A 120 -2.47 3.07 -12.39
N GLU A 121 -3.49 2.78 -13.20
CA GLU A 121 -4.04 1.43 -13.34
C GLU A 121 -2.99 0.45 -13.86
N LEU A 122 -2.21 0.84 -14.88
CA LEU A 122 -1.12 0.02 -15.41
C LEU A 122 -0.08 -0.31 -14.34
N MET A 123 0.33 0.68 -13.53
CA MET A 123 1.26 0.44 -12.41
C MET A 123 0.67 -0.51 -11.37
N GLY A 124 -0.63 -0.40 -11.08
CA GLY A 124 -1.35 -1.34 -10.24
C GLY A 124 -1.30 -2.76 -10.79
N PHE A 125 -1.59 -2.95 -12.08
CA PHE A 125 -1.50 -4.25 -12.74
C PHE A 125 -0.08 -4.83 -12.70
N VAL A 126 0.94 -4.02 -12.93
CA VAL A 126 2.34 -4.45 -12.86
C VAL A 126 2.70 -4.89 -11.43
N LEU A 127 2.29 -4.13 -10.40
CA LEU A 127 2.52 -4.51 -9.01
C LEU A 127 1.83 -5.84 -8.66
N PHE A 128 0.55 -6.00 -8.98
CA PHE A 128 -0.14 -7.26 -8.68
C PHE A 128 0.38 -8.43 -9.51
N GLY A 129 0.73 -8.19 -10.78
CA GLY A 129 1.36 -9.18 -11.65
C GLY A 129 2.69 -9.67 -11.08
N THR A 130 3.53 -8.76 -10.58
CA THR A 130 4.80 -9.12 -9.92
C THR A 130 4.59 -9.87 -8.62
N PHE A 131 3.59 -9.52 -7.80
CA PHE A 131 3.24 -10.27 -6.59
C PHE A 131 2.71 -11.68 -6.90
N LEU A 132 1.87 -11.83 -7.92
CA LEU A 132 1.38 -13.13 -8.35
C LEU A 132 2.51 -14.01 -8.91
N LEU A 133 3.42 -13.42 -9.69
CA LEU A 133 4.60 -14.12 -10.19
C LEU A 133 5.53 -14.54 -9.05
N ALA A 134 5.78 -13.67 -8.08
CA ALA A 134 6.55 -14.00 -6.88
C ALA A 134 5.90 -15.14 -6.08
N LEU A 135 4.58 -15.11 -5.92
CA LEU A 135 3.83 -16.19 -5.27
C LEU A 135 3.93 -17.51 -6.06
N TYR A 136 3.81 -17.46 -7.39
CA TYR A 136 3.95 -18.63 -8.25
C TYR A 136 5.34 -19.26 -8.13
N VAL A 137 6.40 -18.45 -8.20
CA VAL A 137 7.78 -18.91 -8.00
C VAL A 137 7.94 -19.52 -6.61
N TYR A 138 7.44 -18.86 -5.57
CA TYR A 138 7.46 -19.40 -4.21
C TYR A 138 6.77 -20.77 -4.11
N LEU A 139 5.56 -20.92 -4.64
CA LEU A 139 4.82 -22.19 -4.59
C LEU A 139 5.48 -23.29 -5.40
N ARG A 140 6.09 -22.96 -6.54
CA ARG A 140 6.76 -23.92 -7.43
C ARG A 140 8.09 -24.42 -6.87
N TYR A 141 8.87 -23.55 -6.22
CA TYR A 141 10.23 -23.85 -5.76
C TYR A 141 10.38 -23.94 -4.24
N SER A 142 9.30 -23.78 -3.47
CA SER A 142 9.33 -24.02 -2.03
C SER A 142 9.56 -25.50 -1.73
N PRO A 143 10.44 -25.85 -0.78
CA PRO A 143 10.80 -27.24 -0.43
C PRO A 143 9.63 -28.09 0.12
N ILE A 144 8.43 -27.51 0.25
CA ILE A 144 7.21 -28.21 0.61
C ILE A 144 6.59 -28.93 -0.61
N SER A 145 6.83 -28.44 -1.84
CA SER A 145 6.31 -29.08 -3.07
C SER A 145 7.16 -30.26 -3.53
N SER A 146 8.42 -30.38 -3.10
CA SER A 146 9.31 -31.49 -3.45
C SER A 146 9.14 -32.74 -2.57
N ARG A 147 8.15 -32.75 -1.67
CA ARG A 147 7.81 -33.90 -0.81
C ARG A 147 6.53 -34.64 -1.23
N ARG A 148 6.02 -34.40 -2.45
CA ARG A 148 4.95 -35.22 -3.04
C ARG A 148 5.45 -35.97 -4.26
#